data_AF-E5A9G9-F1
#
_entry.id   AF-E5A9G9-F1
#
_cell.length_a   1.000
_cell.length_b   1.000
_cell.length_c   1.000
_cell.angle_alpha   90.00
_cell.angle_beta   90.00
_cell.angle_gamma   90.00
#
_symmetry.space_group_name_H-M   'P 1'
#
loop_
_entity.id
_entity.type
_entity.pdbx_description
1 polymer ?
#
loop_
_entity_poly.entity_id
_entity_poly.type
_entity_poly.pdbx_seq_one_letter_code
_entity_poly.pdbx_strand_id
1 'polypeptide(L)'
;MLSLNTLFLTLVASASAHMIITKPVPYGQASLNNSPLGPGDFPCKQRPGVYDITEMNQWNAGETQDINFKGSVVHGVLNLESHS
;
A
#
# COMPACT_ATOMS: atom_id res chain seq x y z
N MET A 1 29.99 31.97 -7.45
CA MET A 1 30.23 31.17 -6.22
C MET A 1 28.88 30.96 -5.57
N LEU A 2 28.27 29.78 -5.72
CA LEU A 2 27.02 29.48 -5.00
C LEU A 2 27.37 29.41 -3.51
N SER A 3 26.68 30.22 -2.71
CA SER A 3 26.87 30.29 -1.26
C SER A 3 26.62 28.92 -0.63
N LEU A 4 27.46 28.54 0.34
CA LEU A 4 27.33 27.31 1.14
C LEU A 4 25.94 27.17 1.79
N ASN A 5 25.23 28.28 1.96
CA ASN A 5 23.89 28.35 2.56
C ASN A 5 22.76 27.90 1.62
N THR A 6 22.99 27.77 0.31
CA THR A 6 21.95 27.37 -0.66
C THR A 6 21.82 25.84 -0.79
N LEU A 7 22.72 25.07 -0.16
CA LEU A 7 22.75 23.61 -0.27
C LEU A 7 21.80 22.88 0.69
N PHE A 8 21.35 23.53 1.78
CA PHE A 8 20.54 22.90 2.82
C PHE A 8 19.03 22.86 2.54
N LEU A 9 18.54 23.47 1.46
CA LEU A 9 17.10 23.55 1.18
C LEU A 9 16.57 22.48 0.22
N THR A 10 17.39 21.51 -0.19
CA THR A 10 16.89 20.29 -0.83
C THR A 10 16.48 19.29 0.24
N LEU A 11 15.45 19.63 1.03
CA LEU A 11 14.75 18.63 1.83
C LEU A 11 13.99 17.75 0.84
N VAL A 12 14.66 16.67 0.42
CA VAL A 12 14.07 15.60 -0.37
C VAL A 12 12.77 15.20 0.34
N ALA A 13 11.64 15.47 -0.31
CA ALA A 13 10.35 14.99 0.15
C ALA A 13 10.33 13.48 -0.08
N SER A 14 10.96 12.72 0.83
CA SER A 14 10.87 11.26 0.90
C SER A 14 9.49 10.89 1.39
N ALA A 15 8.51 11.14 0.54
CA ALA A 15 7.13 10.91 0.84
C ALA A 15 6.91 9.38 0.77
N SER A 16 6.96 8.74 1.93
CA SER A 16 6.82 7.31 2.11
C SER A 16 5.34 6.92 1.94
N ALA A 17 4.89 6.79 0.69
CA ALA A 17 3.52 6.41 0.35
C ALA A 17 3.34 4.90 0.27
N HIS A 18 3.12 4.28 1.44
CA HIS A 18 2.93 2.84 1.56
C HIS A 18 1.48 2.53 1.92
N MET A 19 0.87 1.62 1.16
CA MET A 19 -0.50 1.16 1.38
C MET A 19 -0.61 -0.37 1.34
N ILE A 20 -1.63 -0.88 2.02
CA ILE A 20 -2.04 -2.28 2.01
C ILE A 20 -3.57 -2.34 1.94
N ILE A 21 -4.13 -3.31 1.21
CA ILE A 21 -5.57 -3.54 1.17
C ILE A 21 -6.03 -4.22 2.46
N THR A 22 -7.16 -3.77 3.01
CA THR A 22 -7.77 -4.35 4.22
C THR A 22 -9.15 -4.92 3.96
N LYS A 23 -9.87 -4.39 2.95
CA LYS A 23 -11.12 -4.94 2.44
C LYS A 23 -11.07 -4.91 0.91
N PRO A 24 -11.24 -6.05 0.22
CA PRO A 24 -11.42 -7.42 0.73
C PRO A 24 -10.23 -7.91 1.56
N VAL A 25 -10.46 -8.92 2.38
CA VAL A 25 -9.42 -9.54 3.21
C VAL A 25 -8.37 -10.17 2.30
N PRO A 26 -7.08 -9.78 2.38
CA PRO A 26 -6.06 -10.31 1.51
C PRO A 26 -5.63 -11.74 1.92
N TYR A 27 -5.14 -12.51 0.94
CA TYR A 27 -4.44 -13.76 1.22
C TYR A 27 -3.14 -13.53 1.99
N GLY A 28 -2.81 -14.48 2.87
CA GLY A 28 -1.62 -14.43 3.71
C GLY A 28 -1.56 -13.15 4.55
N GLN A 29 -2.71 -12.70 5.08
CA GLN A 29 -2.83 -11.39 5.75
C GLN A 29 -1.81 -11.23 6.87
N ALA A 30 -1.54 -12.30 7.62
CA ALA A 30 -0.58 -12.30 8.72
C ALA A 30 0.87 -11.96 8.31
N SER A 31 1.25 -12.24 7.06
CA SER A 31 2.60 -12.00 6.54
C SER A 31 2.68 -10.84 5.53
N LEU A 32 1.55 -10.20 5.20
CA LEU A 32 1.50 -9.12 4.23
C LEU A 32 2.08 -7.82 4.81
N ASN A 33 2.88 -7.11 4.02
CA ASN A 33 3.44 -5.80 4.37
C ASN A 33 3.06 -4.74 3.33
N ASN A 34 3.32 -3.48 3.67
CA ASN A 34 2.98 -2.31 2.85
C ASN A 34 4.12 -1.85 1.93
N SER A 35 5.24 -2.55 1.86
CA SER A 35 6.35 -2.21 0.95
C SER A 35 5.98 -2.45 -0.52
N PRO A 36 6.60 -1.76 -1.50
CA PRO A 36 6.45 -2.07 -2.91
C PRO A 36 6.91 -3.50 -3.25
N LEU A 37 6.58 -3.98 -4.45
CA LEU A 37 7.08 -5.28 -4.93
C LEU A 37 8.61 -5.25 -5.04
N GLY A 38 9.28 -6.22 -4.42
CA GLY A 38 10.68 -6.52 -4.65
C GLY A 38 10.89 -7.42 -5.87
N PRO A 39 12.16 -7.70 -6.25
CA PRO A 39 12.47 -8.69 -7.28
C PRO A 39 11.92 -10.08 -6.90
N GLY A 40 11.12 -10.68 -7.77
CA GLY A 40 10.51 -12.00 -7.54
C GLY A 40 9.20 -11.99 -6.75
N ASP A 41 8.76 -10.84 -6.22
CA ASP A 41 7.49 -10.71 -5.49
C ASP A 41 6.26 -10.80 -6.40
N PHE A 42 6.42 -10.66 -7.72
CA PHE A 42 5.32 -10.79 -8.67
C PHE A 42 5.07 -12.27 -9.00
N PRO A 43 3.81 -12.74 -8.93
CA PRO A 43 2.57 -12.04 -8.57
C PRO A 43 2.28 -12.01 -7.06
N CYS A 44 1.36 -11.16 -6.60
CA CYS A 44 0.75 -11.21 -5.24
C CYS A 44 1.68 -11.02 -4.02
N LYS A 45 2.88 -10.43 -4.17
CA LYS A 45 3.91 -10.34 -3.11
C LYS A 45 4.33 -11.72 -2.61
N GLN A 46 4.96 -12.51 -3.49
CA GLN A 46 5.48 -13.84 -3.19
C GLN A 46 6.26 -13.86 -1.87
N ARG A 47 5.81 -14.71 -0.95
CA ARG A 47 6.36 -14.91 0.40
C ARG A 47 5.79 -16.20 0.98
N PRO A 48 6.36 -16.75 2.08
CA PRO A 48 5.74 -17.87 2.78
C PRO A 48 4.29 -17.56 3.17
N GLY A 49 3.37 -18.47 2.82
CA GLY A 49 1.93 -18.32 3.11
C GLY A 49 1.20 -17.29 2.25
N VAL A 50 1.76 -16.86 1.10
CA VAL A 50 1.16 -15.83 0.21
C VAL A 50 -0.29 -16.12 -0.20
N TYR A 51 -0.68 -17.40 -0.29
CA TYR A 51 -2.01 -17.85 -0.69
C TYR A 51 -2.81 -18.48 0.45
N ASP A 52 -2.35 -18.33 1.70
CA ASP A 52 -3.11 -18.80 2.85
C ASP A 52 -4.42 -18.02 2.94
N ILE A 53 -5.52 -18.74 3.05
CA ILE A 53 -6.85 -18.15 3.10
C ILE A 53 -7.10 -17.65 4.51
N THR A 54 -7.09 -16.33 4.71
CA THR A 54 -7.54 -15.74 5.97
C THR A 54 -9.07 -15.74 6.05
N GLU A 55 -9.72 -15.26 4.99
CA GLU A 55 -11.17 -15.23 4.83
C GLU A 55 -11.51 -15.28 3.34
N MET A 56 -12.55 -16.04 2.97
CA MET A 56 -13.06 -16.06 1.60
C MET A 56 -13.98 -14.86 1.36
N ASN A 57 -13.53 -13.91 0.53
CA ASN A 57 -14.34 -12.78 0.13
C ASN A 57 -15.42 -13.22 -0.87
N GLN A 58 -16.67 -13.31 -0.43
CA GLN A 58 -17.82 -13.67 -1.26
C GLN A 58 -18.52 -12.40 -1.76
N TRP A 59 -18.46 -12.14 -3.07
CA TRP A 59 -19.13 -11.00 -3.71
C TRP A 59 -19.96 -11.48 -4.89
N ASN A 60 -21.20 -11.00 -4.99
CA ASN A 60 -22.04 -11.35 -6.14
C ASN A 60 -21.70 -10.47 -7.34
N ALA A 61 -21.86 -11.03 -8.54
CA ALA A 61 -21.66 -10.28 -9.78
C ALA A 61 -22.63 -9.09 -9.86
N GLY A 62 -22.09 -7.89 -10.12
CA GLY A 62 -22.86 -6.65 -10.25
C GLY A 62 -23.05 -5.87 -8.95
N GLU A 63 -22.61 -6.38 -7.80
CA GLU A 63 -22.66 -5.63 -6.54
C GLU A 63 -21.56 -4.55 -6.46
N THR A 64 -21.89 -3.42 -5.83
CA THR A 64 -20.89 -2.43 -5.42
C THR A 64 -20.30 -2.85 -4.09
N GLN A 65 -18.97 -2.83 -3.98
CA GLN A 65 -18.23 -3.28 -2.80
C GLN A 65 -17.34 -2.15 -2.29
N ASP A 66 -17.24 -2.02 -0.97
CA ASP A 66 -16.27 -1.09 -0.38
C ASP A 66 -14.87 -1.69 -0.47
N ILE A 67 -13.94 -0.91 -1.01
CA ILE A 67 -12.51 -1.24 -1.05
C ILE A 67 -11.78 -0.34 -0.07
N ASN A 68 -11.19 -0.95 0.95
CA ASN A 68 -10.51 -0.22 2.00
C ASN A 68 -9.01 -0.48 1.94
N PHE A 69 -8.25 0.59 2.17
CA PHE A 69 -6.80 0.54 2.27
C PHE A 69 -6.36 1.13 3.59
N LYS A 70 -5.26 0.62 4.12
CA LYS A 70 -4.54 1.23 5.24
C LYS A 70 -3.22 1.80 4.73
N GLY A 71 -2.96 3.06 5.03
CA GLY A 71 -1.73 3.75 4.63
C GLY A 71 -1.99 5.16 4.10
N SER A 72 -0.97 5.78 3.53
CA SER A 72 -1.06 7.10 2.91
C SER A 72 -0.51 7.05 1.49
N VAL A 73 -1.13 7.82 0.59
CA VAL A 73 -0.62 8.04 -0.78
C VAL A 73 -0.18 9.48 -0.89
N VAL A 74 1.06 9.67 -1.33
CA VAL A 74 1.65 11.00 -1.60
C VAL A 74 1.86 11.23 -3.09
N HIS A 75 1.54 10.23 -3.91
CA HIS A 75 1.50 10.35 -5.36
C HIS A 75 0.19 11.05 -5.78
N GLY A 76 0.06 12.34 -5.47
CA GLY A 76 -0.97 13.23 -6.02
C GLY A 76 -2.43 12.92 -5.60
N VAL A 77 -2.97 13.76 -4.72
CA VAL A 77 -4.42 13.98 -4.49
C VAL A 77 -5.32 12.72 -4.49
N LEU A 78 -5.10 11.82 -3.54
CA LEU A 78 -6.17 10.96 -3.03
C LEU A 78 -5.96 10.77 -1.52
N ASN A 79 -6.48 11.71 -0.72
CA ASN A 79 -6.66 11.50 0.72
C ASN A 79 -7.83 10.53 0.89
N LEU A 80 -7.55 9.23 0.90
CA LEU A 80 -8.51 8.24 1.38
C LEU A 80 -8.49 8.32 2.91
N GLU A 81 -9.30 9.21 3.48
CA GLU A 81 -9.55 9.24 4.92
C GLU A 81 -10.11 7.88 5.35
N SER A 82 -9.35 7.21 6.21
CA SER A 82 -9.73 5.96 6.86
C SER A 82 -11.00 6.17 7.69
N HIS A 83 -12.16 5.78 7.15
CA HIS A 83 -13.32 5.56 8.00
C HIS A 83 -13.09 4.27 8.79
N SER A 84 -13.04 4.46 10.11
CA SER A 84 -12.80 3.44 11.15
C SER A 84 -13.96 2.47 11.27
#